data_AF-A0A5K1B2X8-F1
#
_entry.id   AF-A0A5K1B2X8-F1
#
_cell.length_a   1.000
_cell.length_b   1.000
_cell.length_c   1.000
_cell.angle_alpha   90.00
_cell.angle_beta   90.00
_cell.angle_gamma   90.00
#
_symmetry.space_group_name_H-M   'P 1'
#
loop_
_entity.id
_entity.type
_entity.pdbx_description
1 polymer ?
#
loop_
_entity_poly.entity_id
_entity_poly.type
_entity_poly.pdbx_seq_one_letter_code
_entity_poly.pdbx_strand_id
1 'polypeptide(L)'
;TGVRTDCKVRLGAWSWDSVTGEELRVGAGMAEAYGPAWCAVEYFESSGTILQLLMQHHPPTISSLYQGRTLLFYAILCSNLRAVDMLLALGADLEFVARSKSGHEFRPIHLAARLGHAAILKRLASSKCDVNSCTDSGETALMVCARARQEECLRVLLSSGADLGVVNKVGQSAAAIAELNSWTSCFNRLVLDTVRSGKRITSSRHKVFSPLLLAACCGDVDALKVLIKQPETNLNEQDGDGFSAVMLAAAEGHVAAFRVLIFAGADVKLLNSAGDSAMSLAELHKNRDMFEKVMLEYALERGSRTGGFHALHCAARRGDYDAALQLLTSRDRDDVNMLDSEGYTPLMLAAREQQLELCKLLISHGADCEVVNQRGETALILARKNGGRGKDIESVILDKLARVLVLRGERVQKHTKEGRGEPHPKELLMVAGGGVLSWGKSQRRNVVCREAVAGPSNAFRKNRRQKGDADDPGIFRIVTKNREVHFVCADLENAKLWVRGIKLITEEASACGSKSQSELM
;
A
#
# COMPACT_ATOMS: atom_id res chain seq x y z
N THR A 1 10.58 -73.72 29.66
CA THR A 1 9.19 -73.76 30.14
C THR A 1 8.51 -72.49 29.70
N GLY A 2 7.78 -72.55 28.58
CA GLY A 2 7.18 -71.37 27.94
C GLY A 2 6.01 -70.83 28.76
N VAL A 3 6.08 -69.55 29.12
CA VAL A 3 4.95 -68.83 29.72
C VAL A 3 3.89 -68.66 28.61
N ARG A 4 2.64 -69.00 28.92
CA ARG A 4 1.48 -68.77 28.04
C ARG A 4 1.36 -67.28 27.72
N THR A 5 1.61 -66.90 26.46
CA THR A 5 1.54 -65.51 25.96
C THR A 5 0.14 -65.11 25.47
N ASP A 6 -0.80 -66.05 25.53
CA ASP A 6 -2.23 -65.93 25.22
C ASP A 6 -3.08 -65.48 26.43
N CYS A 7 -2.44 -65.02 27.52
CA CYS A 7 -3.15 -64.56 28.70
C CYS A 7 -3.73 -63.15 28.51
N LYS A 8 -5.02 -63.04 28.80
CA LYS A 8 -5.84 -61.83 28.68
C LYS A 8 -5.78 -61.03 29.99
N VAL A 9 -5.20 -59.83 29.98
CA VAL A 9 -5.12 -58.93 31.14
C VAL A 9 -6.12 -57.78 30.98
N ARG A 10 -6.84 -57.39 32.06
CA ARG A 10 -7.94 -56.40 32.03
C ARG A 10 -7.52 -55.06 32.63
N LEU A 11 -7.29 -54.00 31.84
CA LEU A 11 -7.14 -52.61 32.31
C LEU A 11 -7.68 -51.62 31.23
N GLY A 12 -7.98 -50.35 31.54
CA GLY A 12 -8.45 -49.34 30.54
C GLY A 12 -9.96 -49.05 30.45
N ALA A 13 -10.35 -47.77 30.23
CA ALA A 13 -11.71 -47.27 29.92
C ALA A 13 -11.69 -46.24 28.77
N TRP A 14 -12.79 -46.18 28.00
CA TRP A 14 -12.92 -45.40 26.75
C TRP A 14 -14.10 -44.41 26.81
N SER A 15 -13.90 -43.20 26.27
CA SER A 15 -14.92 -42.20 25.95
C SER A 15 -15.03 -42.08 24.45
N TRP A 16 -16.09 -41.40 24.02
CA TRP A 16 -16.41 -41.20 22.62
C TRP A 16 -16.36 -39.72 22.32
N ASP A 17 -15.59 -39.33 21.31
CA ASP A 17 -15.75 -38.02 20.69
C ASP A 17 -17.17 -37.95 20.13
N SER A 18 -18.01 -37.08 20.69
CA SER A 18 -19.40 -36.91 20.28
C SER A 18 -19.55 -36.37 18.86
N VAL A 19 -18.50 -35.77 18.29
CA VAL A 19 -18.50 -35.18 16.95
C VAL A 19 -18.10 -36.21 15.90
N THR A 20 -17.11 -37.06 16.18
CA THR A 20 -16.57 -38.03 15.20
C THR A 20 -17.04 -39.47 15.44
N GLY A 21 -17.62 -39.76 16.61
CA GLY A 21 -17.97 -41.11 17.05
C GLY A 21 -16.75 -41.99 17.34
N GLU A 22 -15.58 -41.38 17.56
CA GLU A 22 -14.32 -42.10 17.73
C GLU A 22 -13.94 -42.32 19.20
N GLU A 23 -13.33 -43.48 19.47
CA GLU A 23 -12.84 -43.83 20.81
C GLU A 23 -11.65 -42.96 21.22
N LEU A 24 -11.87 -42.15 22.25
CA LEU A 24 -10.87 -41.41 23.04
C LEU A 24 -10.66 -42.15 24.36
N ARG A 25 -9.45 -42.18 24.93
CA ARG A 25 -9.21 -42.88 26.20
C ARG A 25 -9.60 -41.99 27.39
N VAL A 26 -10.36 -42.53 28.34
CA VAL A 26 -10.61 -41.91 29.67
C VAL A 26 -10.20 -42.92 30.74
N GLY A 27 -8.93 -42.85 31.13
CA GLY A 27 -8.44 -43.53 32.33
C GLY A 27 -8.42 -45.06 32.25
N ALA A 28 -7.97 -45.66 33.35
CA ALA A 28 -7.89 -47.11 33.51
C ALA A 28 -9.11 -47.62 34.29
N GLY A 29 -9.85 -48.57 33.70
CA GLY A 29 -10.86 -49.36 34.39
C GLY A 29 -12.21 -49.39 33.68
N MET A 30 -12.42 -50.41 32.82
CA MET A 30 -13.66 -51.13 32.43
C MET A 30 -13.59 -51.58 30.94
N ALA A 31 -13.24 -52.87 30.70
CA ALA A 31 -13.24 -53.70 29.45
C ALA A 31 -12.30 -53.28 28.29
N GLU A 32 -11.66 -54.12 27.46
CA GLU A 32 -11.63 -55.56 27.10
C GLU A 32 -10.20 -56.14 27.29
N ALA A 33 -9.97 -57.44 27.07
CA ALA A 33 -8.63 -58.02 27.26
C ALA A 33 -7.76 -57.98 25.99
N TYR A 34 -6.59 -57.35 26.09
CA TYR A 34 -5.61 -57.21 25.02
C TYR A 34 -4.31 -57.99 25.32
N GLY A 35 -3.51 -58.25 24.28
CA GLY A 35 -2.30 -59.09 24.38
C GLY A 35 -1.17 -58.43 25.18
N PRO A 36 -0.16 -59.20 25.63
CA PRO A 36 0.93 -58.70 26.50
C PRO A 36 1.69 -57.49 25.95
N ALA A 37 1.85 -57.41 24.63
CA ALA A 37 2.48 -56.27 23.97
C ALA A 37 1.68 -54.96 24.10
N TRP A 38 0.36 -55.04 24.02
CA TRP A 38 -0.53 -53.89 24.19
C TRP A 38 -0.50 -53.39 25.65
N CYS A 39 -0.47 -54.32 26.61
CA CYS A 39 -0.25 -53.98 28.03
C CYS A 39 1.10 -53.29 28.25
N ALA A 40 2.16 -53.76 27.60
CA ALA A 40 3.49 -53.18 27.72
C ALA A 40 3.59 -51.75 27.12
N VAL A 41 2.72 -51.40 26.16
CA VAL A 41 2.60 -50.01 25.66
C VAL A 41 1.88 -49.11 26.66
N GLU A 42 0.81 -49.61 27.27
CA GLU A 42 0.03 -48.85 28.26
C GLU A 42 0.81 -48.63 29.56
N TYR A 43 1.42 -49.69 30.09
CA TYR A 43 2.23 -49.71 31.30
C TYR A 43 3.71 -49.78 30.96
N PHE A 44 4.17 -48.83 30.16
CA PHE A 44 5.53 -48.81 29.66
C PHE A 44 6.53 -48.67 30.80
N GLU A 45 7.32 -49.73 30.96
CA GLU A 45 8.38 -49.79 31.94
C GLU A 45 9.53 -48.84 31.54
N SER A 46 10.22 -48.30 32.53
CA SER A 46 11.22 -47.23 32.37
C SER A 46 12.29 -47.49 31.30
N SER A 47 12.71 -48.75 31.12
CA SER A 47 13.74 -49.16 30.16
C SER A 47 13.18 -49.56 28.79
N GLY A 48 11.87 -49.85 28.66
CA GLY A 48 11.27 -50.35 27.43
C GLY A 48 11.66 -51.80 27.07
N THR A 49 12.50 -52.45 27.88
CA THR A 49 13.03 -53.80 27.63
C THR A 49 11.92 -54.84 27.50
N ILE A 50 10.86 -54.72 28.29
CA ILE A 50 9.71 -55.64 28.24
C ILE A 50 9.05 -55.59 26.85
N LEU A 51 8.78 -54.39 26.34
CA LEU A 51 8.20 -54.22 25.01
C LEU A 51 9.17 -54.74 23.93
N GLN A 52 10.46 -54.43 24.04
CA GLN A 52 11.48 -54.90 23.11
C GLN A 52 11.56 -56.44 23.03
N LEU A 53 11.62 -57.13 24.18
CA LEU A 53 11.66 -58.59 24.24
C LEU A 53 10.38 -59.21 23.69
N LEU A 54 9.21 -58.65 24.01
CA LEU A 54 7.94 -59.11 23.47
C LEU A 54 7.89 -58.99 21.94
N MET A 55 8.46 -57.92 21.37
CA MET A 55 8.55 -57.73 19.92
C MET A 55 9.61 -58.64 19.26
N GLN A 56 10.73 -58.92 19.91
CA GLN A 56 11.76 -59.83 19.40
C GLN A 56 11.30 -61.28 19.35
N HIS A 57 10.58 -61.74 20.38
CA HIS A 57 10.06 -63.10 20.45
C HIS A 57 8.75 -63.30 19.66
N HIS A 58 8.03 -62.21 19.36
CA HIS A 58 6.83 -62.23 18.52
C HIS A 58 6.82 -61.07 17.49
N PRO A 59 7.63 -61.17 16.41
CA PRO A 59 7.73 -60.14 15.37
C PRO A 59 6.42 -59.70 14.69
N PRO A 60 5.41 -60.57 14.40
CA PRO A 60 4.18 -60.12 13.75
C PRO A 60 3.30 -59.24 14.63
N THR A 61 3.64 -59.07 15.92
CA THR A 61 2.85 -58.25 16.85
C THR A 61 2.96 -56.75 16.58
N ILE A 62 4.03 -56.27 15.94
CA ILE A 62 4.15 -54.85 15.57
C ILE A 62 3.07 -54.41 14.56
N SER A 63 2.68 -55.33 13.67
CA SER A 63 1.60 -55.17 12.71
C SER A 63 0.27 -55.77 13.19
N SER A 64 0.20 -56.25 14.45
CA SER A 64 -1.05 -56.77 14.99
C SER A 64 -2.09 -55.68 15.07
N LEU A 65 -3.31 -56.03 14.67
CA LEU A 65 -4.43 -55.10 14.66
C LEU A 65 -5.34 -55.40 15.84
N TYR A 66 -5.63 -54.37 16.65
CA TYR A 66 -6.70 -54.39 17.63
C TYR A 66 -7.74 -53.38 17.20
N GLN A 67 -8.97 -53.85 16.95
CA GLN A 67 -10.07 -53.01 16.45
C GLN A 67 -9.69 -52.15 15.22
N GLY A 68 -8.88 -52.71 14.31
CA GLY A 68 -8.44 -52.01 13.09
C GLY A 68 -7.33 -50.97 13.28
N ARG A 69 -6.67 -50.94 14.44
CA ARG A 69 -5.56 -50.02 14.77
C ARG A 69 -4.29 -50.81 15.09
N THR A 70 -3.11 -50.26 14.81
CA THR A 70 -1.81 -50.85 15.18
C THR A 70 -1.40 -50.48 16.62
N LEU A 71 -0.34 -51.13 17.13
CA LEU A 71 0.27 -50.77 18.42
C LEU A 71 0.66 -49.30 18.51
N LEU A 72 1.06 -48.69 17.39
CA LEU A 72 1.45 -47.27 17.33
C LEU A 72 0.26 -46.35 17.63
N PHE A 73 -0.92 -46.61 17.07
CA PHE A 73 -2.13 -45.85 17.40
C PHE A 73 -2.45 -45.91 18.89
N TYR A 74 -2.26 -47.08 19.50
CA TYR A 74 -2.50 -47.25 20.93
C TYR A 74 -1.48 -46.50 21.79
N ALA A 75 -0.20 -46.53 21.42
CA ALA A 75 0.82 -45.72 22.09
C ALA A 75 0.49 -44.21 22.06
N ILE A 76 -0.06 -43.73 20.94
CA ILE A 76 -0.53 -42.35 20.78
C ILE A 76 -1.75 -42.08 21.68
N LEU A 77 -2.75 -42.97 21.72
CA LEU A 77 -3.92 -42.84 22.61
C LEU A 77 -3.54 -42.83 24.09
N CYS A 78 -2.48 -43.54 24.47
CA CYS A 78 -1.92 -43.52 25.82
C CYS A 78 -1.03 -42.30 26.11
N SER A 79 -0.83 -41.40 25.14
CA SER A 79 0.11 -40.26 25.22
C SER A 79 1.53 -40.70 25.63
N ASN A 80 1.96 -41.89 25.22
CA ASN A 80 3.20 -42.48 25.66
C ASN A 80 4.34 -42.30 24.65
N LEU A 81 5.08 -41.19 24.81
CA LEU A 81 6.18 -40.83 23.92
C LEU A 81 7.28 -41.89 23.86
N ARG A 82 7.63 -42.53 24.99
CA ARG A 82 8.70 -43.53 25.04
C ARG A 82 8.30 -44.81 24.32
N ALA A 83 7.04 -45.22 24.45
CA ALA A 83 6.50 -46.35 23.68
C ALA A 83 6.48 -46.03 22.18
N VAL A 84 6.08 -44.82 21.79
CA VAL A 84 6.16 -44.38 20.39
C VAL A 84 7.59 -44.47 19.87
N ASP A 85 8.57 -43.90 20.58
CA ASP A 85 9.99 -43.95 20.17
C ASP A 85 10.51 -45.37 19.97
N MET A 86 10.17 -46.28 20.89
CA MET A 86 10.52 -47.68 20.79
C MET A 86 9.88 -48.35 19.57
N LEU A 87 8.58 -48.12 19.34
CA LEU A 87 7.86 -48.69 18.21
C LEU A 87 8.40 -48.17 16.87
N LEU A 88 8.76 -46.89 16.79
CA LEU A 88 9.42 -46.32 15.61
C LEU A 88 10.80 -46.94 15.38
N ALA A 89 11.59 -47.16 16.43
CA ALA A 89 12.89 -47.83 16.33
C ALA A 89 12.77 -49.29 15.85
N LEU A 90 11.65 -49.94 16.13
CA LEU A 90 11.32 -51.29 15.67
C LEU A 90 10.69 -51.33 14.27
N GLY A 91 10.51 -50.19 13.61
CA GLY A 91 9.98 -50.12 12.24
C GLY A 91 8.45 -50.16 12.17
N ALA A 92 7.74 -49.63 13.17
CA ALA A 92 6.29 -49.46 13.10
C ALA A 92 5.89 -48.60 11.88
N ASP A 93 4.84 -49.02 11.19
CA ASP A 93 4.32 -48.32 10.02
C ASP A 93 3.65 -46.99 10.43
N LEU A 94 4.28 -45.90 10.03
CA LEU A 94 3.86 -44.53 10.25
C LEU A 94 2.69 -44.11 9.36
N GLU A 95 2.51 -44.81 8.24
CA GLU A 95 1.53 -44.50 7.20
C GLU A 95 0.39 -45.51 7.18
N PHE A 96 0.28 -46.34 8.23
CA PHE A 96 -0.84 -47.25 8.40
C PHE A 96 -2.16 -46.49 8.46
N VAL A 97 -3.12 -46.92 7.63
CA VAL A 97 -4.45 -46.34 7.57
C VAL A 97 -5.37 -47.09 8.52
N ALA A 98 -5.73 -46.45 9.64
CA ALA A 98 -6.77 -46.94 10.53
C ALA A 98 -8.14 -46.44 10.07
N ARG A 99 -9.18 -47.25 10.28
CA ARG A 99 -10.57 -46.90 9.97
C ARG A 99 -11.38 -46.81 11.26
N SER A 100 -12.13 -45.71 11.43
CA SER A 100 -13.06 -45.55 12.55
C SER A 100 -14.31 -46.44 12.36
N LYS A 101 -15.14 -46.54 13.41
CA LYS A 101 -16.46 -47.21 13.31
C LYS A 101 -17.41 -46.50 12.33
N SER A 102 -17.23 -45.19 12.14
CA SER A 102 -17.94 -44.37 11.15
C SER A 102 -17.38 -44.47 9.73
N GLY A 103 -16.32 -45.26 9.51
CA GLY A 103 -15.70 -45.46 8.20
C GLY A 103 -14.61 -44.43 7.84
N HIS A 104 -14.33 -43.45 8.71
CA HIS A 104 -13.33 -42.42 8.50
C HIS A 104 -11.91 -42.99 8.55
N GLU A 105 -11.09 -42.67 7.56
CA GLU A 105 -9.73 -43.17 7.45
C GLU A 105 -8.72 -42.13 7.94
N PHE A 106 -7.82 -42.55 8.82
CA PHE A 106 -6.84 -41.67 9.41
C PHE A 106 -5.53 -42.39 9.71
N ARG A 107 -4.49 -41.60 9.95
CA ARG A 107 -3.09 -42.04 10.14
C ARG A 107 -2.62 -41.64 11.55
N PRO A 108 -1.52 -42.21 12.06
CA PRO A 108 -0.93 -41.84 13.35
C PRO A 108 -0.77 -40.32 13.54
N ILE A 109 -0.32 -39.62 12.50
CA ILE A 109 -0.12 -38.17 12.55
C ILE A 109 -1.42 -37.37 12.77
N HIS A 110 -2.53 -37.79 12.13
CA HIS A 110 -3.84 -37.19 12.32
C HIS A 110 -4.35 -37.36 13.75
N LEU A 111 -4.15 -38.56 14.32
CA LEU A 111 -4.56 -38.84 15.69
C LEU A 111 -3.76 -38.01 16.70
N ALA A 112 -2.44 -37.96 16.56
CA ALA A 112 -1.58 -37.16 17.44
C ALA A 112 -1.91 -35.65 17.34
N ALA A 113 -2.21 -35.17 16.14
CA ALA A 113 -2.67 -33.81 15.87
C ALA A 113 -4.01 -33.49 16.54
N ARG A 114 -4.99 -34.39 16.47
CA ARG A 114 -6.30 -34.22 17.11
C ARG A 114 -6.23 -34.19 18.63
N LEU A 115 -5.45 -35.10 19.21
CA LEU A 115 -5.30 -35.25 20.66
C LEU A 115 -4.42 -34.16 21.30
N GLY A 116 -3.75 -33.33 20.51
CA GLY A 116 -2.87 -32.28 21.04
C GLY A 116 -1.52 -32.78 21.55
N HIS A 117 -1.09 -33.98 21.14
CA HIS A 117 0.16 -34.58 21.63
C HIS A 117 1.38 -34.07 20.85
N ALA A 118 1.76 -32.81 21.07
CA ALA A 118 2.81 -32.13 20.32
C ALA A 118 4.18 -32.84 20.36
N ALA A 119 4.56 -33.43 21.50
CA ALA A 119 5.81 -34.16 21.62
C ALA A 119 5.85 -35.42 20.74
N ILE A 120 4.74 -36.17 20.71
CA ILE A 120 4.57 -37.35 19.84
C ILE A 120 4.54 -36.91 18.38
N LEU A 121 3.78 -35.87 18.07
CA LEU A 121 3.69 -35.32 16.72
C LEU A 121 5.06 -34.90 16.18
N LYS A 122 5.90 -34.28 17.03
CA LYS A 122 7.27 -33.91 16.70
C LYS A 122 8.12 -35.12 16.40
N ARG A 123 7.97 -36.22 17.15
CA ARG A 123 8.68 -37.48 16.89
C ARG A 123 8.25 -38.11 15.58
N LEU A 124 6.94 -38.20 15.31
CA LEU A 124 6.40 -38.71 14.05
C LEU A 124 6.92 -37.89 12.86
N ALA A 125 6.85 -36.56 12.94
CA ALA A 125 7.32 -35.68 11.87
C ALA A 125 8.84 -35.77 11.65
N SER A 126 9.63 -36.00 12.71
CA SER A 126 11.08 -36.23 12.57
C SER A 126 11.44 -37.59 11.97
N SER A 127 10.51 -38.55 11.96
CA SER A 127 10.72 -39.92 11.50
C SER A 127 10.04 -40.15 10.16
N LYS A 128 10.62 -39.78 9.01
CA LYS A 128 10.16 -40.10 7.61
C LYS A 128 8.65 -40.10 7.29
N CYS A 129 7.80 -39.58 8.17
CA CYS A 129 6.35 -39.56 8.05
C CYS A 129 5.97 -38.46 7.09
N ASP A 130 4.98 -38.70 6.25
CA ASP A 130 4.45 -37.65 5.39
C ASP A 130 3.59 -36.71 6.24
N VAL A 131 4.10 -35.50 6.48
CA VAL A 131 3.38 -34.48 7.26
C VAL A 131 2.10 -34.04 6.56
N ASN A 132 2.02 -34.19 5.24
CA ASN A 132 0.90 -33.78 4.40
C ASN A 132 0.01 -34.97 3.97
N SER A 133 0.19 -36.14 4.59
CA SER A 133 -0.71 -37.27 4.43
C SER A 133 -2.16 -36.85 4.68
N CYS A 134 -3.09 -37.39 3.90
CA CYS A 134 -4.51 -37.05 3.99
C CYS A 134 -5.38 -38.19 4.53
N THR A 135 -6.48 -37.83 5.18
CA THR A 135 -7.62 -38.72 5.49
C THR A 135 -8.44 -39.05 4.25
N ASP A 136 -9.45 -39.92 4.37
CA ASP A 136 -10.44 -40.17 3.32
C ASP A 136 -11.25 -38.91 2.94
N SER A 137 -11.47 -37.99 3.88
CA SER A 137 -12.08 -36.68 3.65
C SER A 137 -11.14 -35.67 2.99
N GLY A 138 -9.87 -36.02 2.80
CA GLY A 138 -8.83 -35.15 2.22
C GLY A 138 -8.21 -34.20 3.24
N GLU A 139 -8.37 -34.44 4.54
CA GLU A 139 -7.84 -33.58 5.58
C GLU A 139 -6.41 -33.95 5.95
N THR A 140 -5.56 -32.93 6.10
CA THR A 140 -4.20 -33.10 6.63
C THR A 140 -4.17 -32.98 8.14
N ALA A 141 -3.08 -33.41 8.78
CA ALA A 141 -2.85 -33.19 10.22
C ALA A 141 -3.00 -31.70 10.62
N LEU A 142 -2.64 -30.78 9.72
CA LEU A 142 -2.76 -29.33 9.94
C LEU A 142 -4.23 -28.88 10.04
N MET A 143 -5.09 -29.40 9.18
CA MET A 143 -6.55 -29.14 9.21
C MET A 143 -7.19 -29.72 10.47
N VAL A 144 -6.79 -30.93 10.85
CA VAL A 144 -7.26 -31.58 12.08
C VAL A 144 -6.84 -30.77 13.32
N CYS A 145 -5.61 -30.26 13.37
CA CYS A 145 -5.16 -29.35 14.43
C CYS A 145 -5.96 -28.05 14.47
N ALA A 146 -6.29 -27.46 13.31
CA ALA A 146 -7.08 -26.25 13.21
C ALA A 146 -8.49 -26.42 13.80
N ARG A 147 -9.12 -27.56 13.53
CA ARG A 147 -10.43 -27.90 14.11
C ARG A 147 -10.37 -28.14 15.60
N ALA A 148 -9.35 -28.87 16.06
CA ALA A 148 -9.16 -29.21 17.46
C ALA A 148 -8.52 -28.07 18.29
N ARG A 149 -8.16 -26.94 17.66
CA ARG A 149 -7.54 -25.75 18.27
C ARG A 149 -6.24 -26.06 19.03
N GLN A 150 -5.40 -26.93 18.46
CA GLN A 150 -4.19 -27.44 19.12
C GLN A 150 -2.95 -26.58 18.80
N GLU A 151 -2.68 -25.57 19.63
CA GLU A 151 -1.62 -24.56 19.39
C GLU A 151 -0.21 -25.17 19.26
N GLU A 152 0.21 -26.01 20.20
CA GLU A 152 1.56 -26.59 20.18
C GLU A 152 1.76 -27.56 19.01
N CYS A 153 0.71 -28.31 18.64
CA CYS A 153 0.74 -29.17 17.47
C CYS A 153 0.84 -28.36 16.18
N LEU A 154 0.13 -27.23 16.08
CA LEU A 154 0.25 -26.32 14.94
C LEU A 154 1.71 -25.84 14.77
N ARG A 155 2.38 -25.41 15.85
CA ARG A 155 3.80 -25.01 15.79
C ARG A 155 4.70 -26.14 15.29
N VAL A 156 4.49 -27.36 15.78
CA VAL A 156 5.26 -28.53 15.37
C VAL A 156 5.06 -28.84 13.89
N LEU A 157 3.81 -28.84 13.41
CA LEU A 157 3.48 -29.12 12.01
C LEU A 157 4.06 -28.06 11.07
N LEU A 158 3.87 -26.77 11.39
CA LEU A 158 4.46 -25.67 10.62
C LEU A 158 5.99 -25.78 10.56
N SER A 159 6.61 -26.12 11.69
CA SER A 159 8.07 -26.31 11.76
C SER A 159 8.57 -27.54 11.01
N SER A 160 7.68 -28.48 10.67
CA SER A 160 7.99 -29.74 10.00
C SER A 160 7.62 -29.72 8.52
N GLY A 161 7.26 -28.57 7.95
CA GLY A 161 6.93 -28.44 6.53
C GLY A 161 5.50 -28.83 6.17
N ALA A 162 4.55 -28.67 7.09
CA ALA A 162 3.14 -28.81 6.78
C ALA A 162 2.70 -27.75 5.76
N ASP A 163 2.00 -28.18 4.72
CA ASP A 163 1.56 -27.34 3.60
C ASP A 163 0.22 -26.67 3.91
N LEU A 164 0.23 -25.33 3.95
CA LEU A 164 -0.95 -24.50 4.21
C LEU A 164 -1.85 -24.34 2.96
N GLY A 165 -1.33 -24.68 1.78
CA GLY A 165 -2.04 -24.58 0.51
C GLY A 165 -2.94 -25.79 0.20
N VAL A 166 -2.96 -26.84 1.02
CA VAL A 166 -3.81 -28.02 0.83
C VAL A 166 -5.26 -27.71 1.23
N VAL A 167 -6.23 -28.33 0.55
CA VAL A 167 -7.67 -28.24 0.85
C VAL A 167 -8.27 -29.64 0.89
N ASN A 168 -9.25 -29.82 1.76
CA ASN A 168 -10.01 -31.08 1.84
C ASN A 168 -10.97 -31.23 0.64
N LYS A 169 -11.71 -32.34 0.59
CA LYS A 169 -12.69 -32.60 -0.49
C LYS A 169 -13.82 -31.58 -0.58
N VAL A 170 -14.08 -30.83 0.50
CA VAL A 170 -15.07 -29.75 0.56
C VAL A 170 -14.47 -28.41 0.09
N GLY A 171 -13.16 -28.34 -0.14
CA GLY A 171 -12.45 -27.13 -0.57
C GLY A 171 -11.96 -26.25 0.58
N GLN A 172 -11.98 -26.74 1.83
CA GLN A 172 -11.53 -25.98 2.99
C GLN A 172 -10.04 -26.18 3.26
N SER A 173 -9.31 -25.08 3.45
CA SER A 173 -7.93 -25.08 3.93
C SER A 173 -7.86 -25.11 5.46
N ALA A 174 -6.66 -25.31 6.03
CA ALA A 174 -6.46 -25.22 7.47
C ALA A 174 -6.84 -23.84 8.04
N ALA A 175 -6.57 -22.76 7.30
CA ALA A 175 -6.95 -21.40 7.68
C ALA A 175 -8.48 -21.21 7.69
N ALA A 176 -9.18 -21.70 6.65
CA ALA A 176 -10.64 -21.64 6.59
C ALA A 176 -11.30 -22.45 7.72
N ILE A 177 -10.73 -23.61 8.08
CA ILE A 177 -11.21 -24.40 9.22
C ILE A 177 -10.96 -23.65 10.54
N ALA A 178 -9.80 -23.01 10.71
CA ALA A 178 -9.53 -22.19 11.89
C ALA A 178 -10.56 -21.05 12.00
N GLU A 179 -10.94 -20.42 10.89
CA GLU A 179 -11.96 -19.37 10.86
C GLU A 179 -13.35 -19.86 11.27
N LEU A 180 -13.83 -20.96 10.68
CA LEU A 180 -15.11 -21.58 11.04
C LEU A 180 -15.18 -21.99 12.52
N ASN A 181 -14.02 -22.25 13.13
CA ASN A 181 -13.91 -22.61 14.54
C ASN A 181 -13.49 -21.42 15.42
N SER A 182 -13.57 -20.17 14.94
CA SER A 182 -13.21 -18.94 15.69
C SER A 182 -11.79 -18.96 16.28
N TRP A 183 -10.85 -19.60 15.58
CA TRP A 183 -9.45 -19.76 15.98
C TRP A 183 -8.47 -18.96 15.10
N THR A 184 -8.98 -18.07 14.25
CA THR A 184 -8.19 -17.27 13.28
C THR A 184 -7.06 -16.48 13.93
N SER A 185 -7.32 -15.81 15.06
CA SER A 185 -6.31 -14.97 15.74
C SER A 185 -5.11 -15.80 16.22
N CYS A 186 -5.36 -16.93 16.90
CA CYS A 186 -4.29 -17.83 17.33
C CYS A 186 -3.58 -18.47 16.13
N PHE A 187 -4.32 -18.91 15.11
CA PHE A 187 -3.74 -19.49 13.91
C PHE A 187 -2.79 -18.51 13.21
N ASN A 188 -3.27 -17.29 12.91
CA ASN A 188 -2.49 -16.26 12.25
C ASN A 188 -1.25 -15.88 13.07
N ARG A 189 -1.41 -15.67 14.38
CA ARG A 189 -0.28 -15.39 15.28
C ARG A 189 0.79 -16.48 15.21
N LEU A 190 0.39 -17.75 15.27
CA LEU A 190 1.33 -18.88 15.28
C LEU A 190 2.04 -19.09 13.93
N VAL A 191 1.34 -18.85 12.82
CA VAL A 191 1.94 -18.82 11.49
C VAL A 191 2.99 -17.71 11.43
N LEU A 192 2.64 -16.48 11.84
CA LEU A 192 3.55 -15.34 11.81
C LEU A 192 4.72 -15.48 12.78
N ASP A 193 4.52 -16.03 13.99
CA ASP A 193 5.60 -16.38 14.93
C ASP A 193 6.59 -17.36 14.27
N THR A 194 6.07 -18.33 13.49
CA THR A 194 6.90 -19.30 12.77
C THR A 194 7.69 -18.63 11.66
N VAL A 195 7.08 -17.72 10.88
CA VAL A 195 7.77 -16.90 9.88
C VAL A 195 8.89 -16.09 10.54
N ARG A 196 8.60 -15.39 11.64
CA ARG A 196 9.58 -14.55 12.37
C ARG A 196 10.78 -15.36 12.87
N SER A 197 10.58 -16.64 13.20
CA SER A 197 11.68 -17.53 13.58
C SER A 197 12.62 -17.93 12.43
N GLY A 198 12.33 -17.49 11.19
CA GLY A 198 13.13 -17.80 9.99
C GLY A 198 12.87 -19.18 9.41
N LYS A 199 11.87 -19.91 9.92
CA LYS A 199 11.48 -21.20 9.36
C LYS A 199 10.74 -21.01 8.03
N ARG A 200 11.03 -21.88 7.05
CA ARG A 200 10.35 -21.88 5.76
C ARG A 200 8.93 -22.39 5.94
N ILE A 201 7.95 -21.57 5.58
CA ILE A 201 6.55 -21.99 5.51
C ILE A 201 6.25 -22.45 4.08
N THR A 202 5.55 -23.57 3.97
CA THR A 202 5.17 -24.19 2.70
C THR A 202 3.72 -23.89 2.35
N SER A 203 3.50 -23.45 1.11
CA SER A 203 2.17 -23.35 0.50
C SER A 203 2.26 -23.81 -0.95
N SER A 204 1.70 -24.97 -1.30
CA SER A 204 1.65 -25.44 -2.70
C SER A 204 0.72 -24.61 -3.58
N ARG A 205 -0.26 -23.92 -2.97
CA ARG A 205 -1.27 -23.10 -3.67
C ARG A 205 -1.42 -21.76 -2.98
N HIS A 206 -0.65 -20.77 -3.45
CA HIS A 206 -0.64 -19.40 -2.94
C HIS A 206 -2.01 -18.71 -2.96
N LYS A 207 -2.88 -19.06 -3.92
CA LYS A 207 -4.27 -18.57 -3.97
C LYS A 207 -5.14 -19.09 -2.82
N VAL A 208 -4.82 -20.26 -2.26
CA VAL A 208 -5.52 -20.84 -1.11
C VAL A 208 -4.99 -20.24 0.18
N PHE A 209 -3.67 -20.11 0.28
CA PHE A 209 -3.01 -19.53 1.43
C PHE A 209 -1.69 -18.89 1.02
N SER A 210 -1.57 -17.58 1.25
CA SER A 210 -0.31 -16.87 1.11
C SER A 210 0.18 -16.36 2.49
N PRO A 211 1.38 -16.77 2.93
CA PRO A 211 2.02 -16.19 4.11
C PRO A 211 2.29 -14.68 3.96
N LEU A 212 2.56 -14.21 2.73
CA LEU A 212 2.83 -12.80 2.45
C LEU A 212 1.57 -11.96 2.61
N LEU A 213 0.45 -12.40 2.02
CA LEU A 213 -0.83 -11.71 2.14
C LEU A 213 -1.30 -11.69 3.59
N LEU A 214 -1.12 -12.78 4.34
CA LEU A 214 -1.42 -12.82 5.77
C LEU A 214 -0.59 -11.81 6.57
N ALA A 215 0.73 -11.77 6.35
CA ALA A 215 1.62 -10.84 7.05
C ALA A 215 1.28 -9.37 6.74
N ALA A 216 0.90 -9.07 5.51
CA ALA A 216 0.45 -7.73 5.12
C ALA A 216 -0.90 -7.34 5.74
N CYS A 217 -1.88 -8.25 5.70
CA CYS A 217 -3.19 -8.08 6.32
C CYS A 217 -3.08 -7.86 7.84
N CYS A 218 -2.20 -8.58 8.53
CA CYS A 218 -1.95 -8.40 9.97
C CYS A 218 -0.98 -7.25 10.30
N GLY A 219 -0.38 -6.60 9.31
CA GLY A 219 0.60 -5.53 9.51
C GLY A 219 1.91 -5.96 10.17
N ASP A 220 2.26 -7.27 10.12
CA ASP A 220 3.47 -7.81 10.75
C ASP A 220 4.71 -7.50 9.89
N VAL A 221 5.32 -6.36 10.18
CA VAL A 221 6.50 -5.83 9.49
C VAL A 221 7.70 -6.79 9.56
N ASP A 222 7.88 -7.50 10.67
CA ASP A 222 9.05 -8.37 10.84
C ASP A 222 8.87 -9.68 10.08
N ALA A 223 7.66 -10.24 10.07
CA ALA A 223 7.32 -11.36 9.19
C ALA A 223 7.50 -10.98 7.72
N LEU A 224 7.03 -9.79 7.30
CA LEU A 224 7.22 -9.28 5.93
C LEU A 224 8.69 -9.20 5.55
N LYS A 225 9.55 -8.64 6.41
CA LYS A 225 11.00 -8.56 6.15
C LYS A 225 11.64 -9.93 5.98
N VAL A 226 11.18 -10.95 6.71
CA VAL A 226 11.67 -12.32 6.55
C VAL A 226 11.20 -12.91 5.22
N LEU A 227 9.92 -12.77 4.88
CA LEU A 227 9.34 -13.31 3.64
C LEU A 227 9.95 -12.65 2.41
N ILE A 228 10.08 -11.33 2.37
CA ILE A 228 10.65 -10.57 1.23
C ILE A 228 12.09 -11.00 0.90
N LYS A 229 12.86 -11.44 1.90
CA LYS A 229 14.23 -11.93 1.69
C LYS A 229 14.30 -13.31 1.06
N GLN A 230 13.18 -14.04 0.98
CA GLN A 230 13.15 -15.36 0.35
C GLN A 230 13.12 -15.20 -1.18
N PRO A 231 13.96 -15.95 -1.92
CA PRO A 231 14.15 -15.75 -3.36
C PRO A 231 12.91 -16.09 -4.20
N GLU A 232 12.01 -16.93 -3.68
CA GLU A 232 10.80 -17.39 -4.39
C GLU A 232 9.59 -16.47 -4.16
N THR A 233 9.71 -15.43 -3.32
CA THR A 233 8.57 -14.61 -2.93
C THR A 233 8.15 -13.66 -4.05
N ASN A 234 6.96 -13.89 -4.60
CA ASN A 234 6.32 -12.97 -5.52
C ASN A 234 5.55 -11.89 -4.73
N LEU A 235 6.07 -10.66 -4.69
CA LEU A 235 5.42 -9.53 -4.00
C LEU A 235 4.07 -9.12 -4.60
N ASN A 236 3.85 -9.50 -5.85
CA ASN A 236 2.70 -9.10 -6.67
C ASN A 236 1.69 -10.25 -6.83
N GLU A 237 1.79 -11.30 -6.01
CA GLU A 237 0.74 -12.32 -5.96
C GLU A 237 -0.57 -11.71 -5.46
N GLN A 238 -1.69 -12.19 -6.01
CA GLN A 238 -3.04 -11.75 -5.67
C GLN A 238 -3.88 -12.95 -5.22
N ASP A 239 -4.73 -12.74 -4.23
CA ASP A 239 -5.71 -13.74 -3.77
C ASP A 239 -6.88 -13.92 -4.76
N GLY A 240 -7.92 -14.65 -4.33
CA GLY A 240 -9.12 -14.90 -5.13
C GLY A 240 -9.89 -13.63 -5.52
N ASP A 241 -9.80 -12.57 -4.71
CA ASP A 241 -10.48 -11.30 -4.92
C ASP A 241 -9.58 -10.27 -5.63
N GLY A 242 -8.34 -10.64 -5.93
CA GLY A 242 -7.38 -9.78 -6.61
C GLY A 242 -6.58 -8.89 -5.65
N PHE A 243 -6.59 -9.11 -4.34
CA PHE A 243 -5.81 -8.32 -3.41
C PHE A 243 -4.35 -8.78 -3.36
N SER A 244 -3.43 -7.84 -3.58
CA SER A 244 -2.00 -8.02 -3.35
C SER A 244 -1.60 -7.64 -1.93
N ALA A 245 -0.37 -7.99 -1.53
CA ALA A 245 0.13 -7.66 -0.19
C ALA A 245 0.08 -6.15 0.09
N VAL A 246 0.46 -5.32 -0.89
CA VAL A 246 0.44 -3.86 -0.72
C VAL A 246 -0.98 -3.29 -0.63
N MET A 247 -1.94 -3.90 -1.33
CA MET A 247 -3.36 -3.55 -1.20
C MET A 247 -3.92 -3.91 0.17
N LEU A 248 -3.63 -5.10 0.70
CA LEU A 248 -4.09 -5.52 2.03
C LEU A 248 -3.50 -4.61 3.12
N ALA A 249 -2.21 -4.29 3.05
CA ALA A 249 -1.60 -3.35 3.98
C ALA A 249 -2.26 -1.95 3.93
N ALA A 250 -2.68 -1.50 2.74
CA ALA A 250 -3.42 -0.25 2.60
C ALA A 250 -4.86 -0.34 3.10
N ALA A 251 -5.58 -1.41 2.75
CA ALA A 251 -6.98 -1.66 3.14
C ALA A 251 -7.14 -1.83 4.66
N GLU A 252 -6.12 -2.34 5.36
CA GLU A 252 -6.10 -2.46 6.82
C GLU A 252 -5.45 -1.25 7.52
N GLY A 253 -4.96 -0.25 6.76
CA GLY A 253 -4.37 0.97 7.33
C GLY A 253 -2.95 0.80 7.91
N HIS A 254 -2.24 -0.27 7.55
CA HIS A 254 -0.92 -0.62 8.04
C HIS A 254 0.22 0.08 7.27
N VAL A 255 0.42 1.37 7.54
CA VAL A 255 1.44 2.23 6.88
C VAL A 255 2.86 1.63 6.92
N ALA A 256 3.27 1.03 8.05
CA ALA A 256 4.62 0.48 8.19
C ALA A 256 4.84 -0.76 7.32
N ALA A 257 3.85 -1.64 7.23
CA ALA A 257 3.84 -2.80 6.34
C ALA A 257 3.84 -2.36 4.86
N PHE A 258 3.00 -1.39 4.53
CA PHE A 258 2.94 -0.76 3.21
C PHE A 258 4.29 -0.20 2.78
N ARG A 259 4.97 0.55 3.66
CA ARG A 259 6.32 1.07 3.41
C ARG A 259 7.30 -0.06 3.08
N VAL A 260 7.35 -1.11 3.89
CA VAL A 260 8.28 -2.23 3.65
C VAL A 260 8.03 -2.90 2.31
N LEU A 261 6.77 -3.11 1.93
CA LEU A 261 6.40 -3.74 0.67
C LEU A 261 6.79 -2.89 -0.55
N ILE A 262 6.55 -1.58 -0.51
CA ILE A 262 6.88 -0.67 -1.60
C ILE A 262 8.38 -0.55 -1.82
N PHE A 263 9.14 -0.38 -0.73
CA PHE A 263 10.59 -0.31 -0.82
C PHE A 263 11.23 -1.66 -1.23
N ALA A 264 10.50 -2.77 -1.06
CA ALA A 264 10.87 -4.07 -1.62
C ALA A 264 10.54 -4.20 -3.12
N GLY A 265 9.77 -3.28 -3.70
CA GLY A 265 9.40 -3.28 -5.13
C GLY A 265 8.02 -3.85 -5.45
N ALA A 266 7.11 -3.90 -4.47
CA ALA A 266 5.72 -4.26 -4.73
C ALA A 266 5.06 -3.26 -5.70
N ASP A 267 4.24 -3.77 -6.63
CA ASP A 267 3.55 -2.96 -7.63
C ASP A 267 2.26 -2.37 -7.06
N VAL A 268 2.28 -1.06 -6.82
CA VAL A 268 1.13 -0.29 -6.32
C VAL A 268 0.05 -0.05 -7.37
N LYS A 269 0.33 -0.33 -8.66
CA LYS A 269 -0.59 -0.08 -9.78
C LYS A 269 -1.53 -1.23 -10.07
N LEU A 270 -1.29 -2.39 -9.45
CA LEU A 270 -2.20 -3.51 -9.55
C LEU A 270 -3.60 -3.07 -9.12
N LEU A 271 -4.61 -3.71 -9.69
CA LEU A 271 -6.01 -3.52 -9.35
C LEU A 271 -6.59 -4.84 -8.85
N ASN A 272 -7.45 -4.77 -7.83
CA ASN A 272 -8.25 -5.91 -7.39
C ASN A 272 -9.45 -6.12 -8.33
N SER A 273 -10.30 -7.10 -8.02
CA SER A 273 -11.50 -7.41 -8.83
C SER A 273 -12.54 -6.28 -8.82
N ALA A 274 -12.50 -5.38 -7.84
CA ALA A 274 -13.36 -4.19 -7.77
C ALA A 274 -12.79 -2.99 -8.57
N GLY A 275 -11.56 -3.08 -9.09
CA GLY A 275 -10.88 -1.99 -9.78
C GLY A 275 -10.14 -1.04 -8.85
N ASP A 276 -9.96 -1.40 -7.57
CA ASP A 276 -9.24 -0.60 -6.59
C ASP A 276 -7.74 -0.87 -6.61
N SER A 277 -6.96 0.20 -6.51
CA SER A 277 -5.51 0.15 -6.30
C SER A 277 -5.18 0.23 -4.81
N ALA A 278 -3.91 -0.02 -4.45
CA ALA A 278 -3.48 0.15 -3.07
C ALA A 278 -3.67 1.60 -2.57
N MET A 279 -3.55 2.60 -3.46
CA MET A 279 -3.75 4.00 -3.09
C MET A 279 -5.23 4.36 -2.89
N SER A 280 -6.15 3.85 -3.73
CA SER A 280 -7.58 4.11 -3.53
C SER A 280 -8.11 3.47 -2.24
N LEU A 281 -7.58 2.30 -1.87
CA LEU A 281 -7.88 1.65 -0.59
C LEU A 281 -7.34 2.46 0.60
N ALA A 282 -6.16 3.06 0.48
CA ALA A 282 -5.58 3.91 1.54
C ALA A 282 -6.37 5.21 1.78
N GLU A 283 -7.09 5.72 0.78
CA GLU A 283 -7.90 6.94 0.90
C GLU A 283 -9.08 6.79 1.88
N LEU A 284 -9.54 5.56 2.14
CA LEU A 284 -10.62 5.26 3.08
C LEU A 284 -10.19 5.41 4.55
N HIS A 285 -8.89 5.54 4.82
CA HIS A 285 -8.33 5.60 6.17
C HIS A 285 -8.02 7.01 6.64
N LYS A 286 -8.15 7.23 7.95
CA LYS A 286 -7.75 8.50 8.61
C LYS A 286 -6.26 8.82 8.42
N ASN A 287 -5.44 7.80 8.17
CA ASN A 287 -3.99 7.92 8.03
C ASN A 287 -3.54 8.08 6.55
N ARG A 288 -4.44 8.45 5.63
CA ARG A 288 -4.13 8.63 4.19
C ARG A 288 -2.87 9.47 3.94
N ASP A 289 -2.68 10.54 4.73
CA ASP A 289 -1.54 11.45 4.59
C ASP A 289 -0.21 10.74 4.83
N MET A 290 -0.19 9.67 5.62
CA MET A 290 1.01 8.88 5.88
C MET A 290 1.32 7.93 4.71
N PHE A 291 0.30 7.39 4.03
CA PHE A 291 0.48 6.61 2.81
C PHE A 291 1.02 7.48 1.66
N GLU A 292 0.44 8.68 1.47
CA GLU A 292 0.95 9.65 0.49
C GLU A 292 2.40 10.04 0.80
N LYS A 293 2.75 10.23 2.08
CA LYS A 293 4.12 10.52 2.49
C LYS A 293 5.08 9.40 2.10
N VAL A 294 4.72 8.15 2.37
CA VAL A 294 5.55 6.98 2.02
C VAL A 294 5.74 6.88 0.50
N MET A 295 4.69 7.14 -0.27
CA MET A 295 4.78 7.16 -1.73
C MET A 295 5.67 8.29 -2.26
N LEU A 296 5.60 9.48 -1.65
CA LEU A 296 6.45 10.60 -2.00
C LEU A 296 7.93 10.30 -1.70
N GLU A 297 8.23 9.77 -0.51
CA GLU A 297 9.58 9.30 -0.16
C GLU A 297 10.09 8.26 -1.16
N TYR A 298 9.26 7.28 -1.53
CA TYR A 298 9.61 6.27 -2.51
C TYR A 298 9.91 6.85 -3.90
N ALA A 299 9.09 7.80 -4.37
CA ALA A 299 9.29 8.47 -5.65
C ALA A 299 10.59 9.28 -5.68
N LEU A 300 10.94 9.94 -4.58
CA LEU A 300 12.20 10.68 -4.44
C LEU A 300 13.42 9.75 -4.45
N GLU A 301 13.34 8.60 -3.77
CA GLU A 301 14.47 7.67 -3.67
C GLU A 301 14.69 6.81 -4.93
N ARG A 302 13.63 6.42 -5.64
CA ARG A 302 13.70 5.47 -6.76
C ARG A 302 13.39 6.06 -8.15
N GLY A 303 13.01 7.34 -8.21
CA GLY A 303 12.66 8.05 -9.44
C GLY A 303 11.19 7.86 -9.86
N SER A 304 10.71 8.74 -10.75
CA SER A 304 9.31 8.85 -11.22
C SER A 304 8.88 7.69 -12.16
N ARG A 305 9.12 6.45 -11.75
CA ARG A 305 8.58 5.24 -12.42
C ARG A 305 7.29 4.74 -11.79
N THR A 306 6.80 5.42 -10.76
CA THR A 306 5.46 5.23 -10.19
C THR A 306 4.38 5.81 -11.12
N GLY A 307 4.41 5.48 -12.42
CA GLY A 307 3.49 6.01 -13.43
C GLY A 307 2.02 5.76 -13.07
N GLY A 308 1.39 6.79 -12.48
CA GLY A 308 0.07 6.79 -11.86
C GLY A 308 0.02 7.59 -10.55
N PHE A 309 1.11 7.63 -9.78
CA PHE A 309 1.24 8.45 -8.57
C PHE A 309 1.77 9.84 -8.90
N HIS A 310 0.96 10.85 -8.65
CA HIS A 310 1.25 12.24 -8.94
C HIS A 310 2.14 12.86 -7.84
N ALA A 311 3.41 12.46 -7.78
CA ALA A 311 4.34 12.83 -6.70
C ALA A 311 4.41 14.35 -6.47
N LEU A 312 4.48 15.15 -7.54
CA LEU A 312 4.50 16.61 -7.45
C LEU A 312 3.18 17.19 -6.91
N HIS A 313 2.05 16.56 -7.21
CA HIS A 313 0.74 16.96 -6.65
C HIS A 313 0.67 16.66 -5.15
N CYS A 314 1.18 15.49 -4.72
CA CYS A 314 1.27 15.16 -3.30
C CYS A 314 2.20 16.13 -2.55
N ALA A 315 3.36 16.46 -3.10
CA ALA A 315 4.24 17.48 -2.52
C ALA A 315 3.55 18.84 -2.40
N ALA A 316 2.83 19.26 -3.45
CA ALA A 316 2.04 20.50 -3.48
C ALA A 316 0.93 20.54 -2.42
N ARG A 317 0.14 19.47 -2.32
CA ARG A 317 -0.93 19.32 -1.33
C ARG A 317 -0.41 19.34 0.10
N ARG A 318 0.78 18.78 0.33
CA ARG A 318 1.39 18.70 1.67
C ARG A 318 2.19 19.94 2.05
N GLY A 319 2.48 20.81 1.09
CA GLY A 319 3.38 21.95 1.29
C GLY A 319 4.85 21.55 1.46
N ASP A 320 5.25 20.39 0.94
CA ASP A 320 6.62 19.90 1.05
C ASP A 320 7.51 20.54 -0.02
N TYR A 321 8.10 21.68 0.33
CA TYR A 321 8.92 22.50 -0.57
C TYR A 321 10.15 21.74 -1.07
N ASP A 322 10.87 21.04 -0.17
CA ASP A 322 12.11 20.35 -0.50
C ASP A 322 11.84 19.17 -1.43
N ALA A 323 10.78 18.39 -1.17
CA ALA A 323 10.36 17.33 -2.07
C ALA A 323 9.98 17.87 -3.45
N ALA A 324 9.19 18.95 -3.52
CA ALA A 324 8.82 19.57 -4.78
C ALA A 324 10.03 20.10 -5.56
N LEU A 325 10.98 20.75 -4.87
CA LEU A 325 12.22 21.23 -5.48
C LEU A 325 13.05 20.09 -6.06
N GLN A 326 13.19 18.99 -5.31
CA GLN A 326 13.89 17.80 -5.80
C GLN A 326 13.20 17.19 -7.02
N LEU A 327 11.88 17.05 -7.01
CA LEU A 327 11.11 16.52 -8.15
C LEU A 327 11.29 17.39 -9.40
N LEU A 328 11.18 18.72 -9.26
CA LEU A 328 11.31 19.68 -10.37
C LEU A 328 12.73 19.79 -10.94
N THR A 329 13.74 19.48 -10.14
CA THR A 329 15.17 19.53 -10.55
C THR A 329 15.73 18.18 -10.98
N SER A 330 15.01 17.08 -10.70
CA SER A 330 15.39 15.73 -11.10
C SER A 330 15.48 15.56 -12.62
N ARG A 331 16.21 14.53 -13.08
CA ARG A 331 16.39 14.25 -14.52
C ARG A 331 15.09 13.82 -15.19
N ASP A 332 14.22 13.15 -14.44
CA ASP A 332 12.89 12.73 -14.86
C ASP A 332 11.89 13.81 -14.46
N ARG A 333 11.97 14.98 -15.11
CA ARG A 333 11.05 16.08 -14.81
C ARG A 333 9.62 15.68 -15.18
N ASP A 334 8.79 15.49 -14.16
CA ASP A 334 7.34 15.47 -14.32
C ASP A 334 6.91 16.81 -14.93
N ASP A 335 5.97 16.77 -15.87
CA ASP A 335 5.38 17.99 -16.39
C ASP A 335 4.62 18.70 -15.27
N VAL A 336 5.07 19.92 -14.95
CA VAL A 336 4.57 20.78 -13.86
C VAL A 336 3.09 21.15 -14.04
N ASN A 337 2.54 20.97 -15.24
CA ASN A 337 1.16 21.27 -15.59
C ASN A 337 0.28 20.03 -15.78
N MET A 338 0.79 18.84 -15.46
CA MET A 338 -0.02 17.62 -15.47
C MET A 338 -1.22 17.77 -14.54
N LEU A 339 -2.32 17.12 -14.93
CA LEU A 339 -3.55 17.07 -14.15
C LEU A 339 -3.63 15.75 -13.39
N ASP A 340 -3.99 15.80 -12.12
CA ASP A 340 -4.35 14.60 -11.35
C ASP A 340 -5.72 14.03 -11.76
N SER A 341 -6.15 12.96 -11.08
CA SER A 341 -7.45 12.31 -11.32
C SER A 341 -8.65 13.22 -11.08
N GLU A 342 -8.52 14.24 -10.23
CA GLU A 342 -9.54 15.24 -9.97
C GLU A 342 -9.42 16.47 -10.91
N GLY A 343 -8.41 16.48 -11.78
CA GLY A 343 -8.13 17.55 -12.72
C GLY A 343 -7.44 18.76 -12.12
N TYR A 344 -6.74 18.65 -10.98
CA TYR A 344 -5.94 19.75 -10.45
C TYR A 344 -4.51 19.68 -10.98
N THR A 345 -3.87 20.84 -11.16
CA THR A 345 -2.40 20.93 -11.31
C THR A 345 -1.73 21.03 -9.93
N PRO A 346 -0.41 20.79 -9.82
CA PRO A 346 0.33 21.04 -8.59
C PRO A 346 0.20 22.50 -8.11
N LEU A 347 0.18 23.47 -9.03
CA LEU A 347 0.00 24.89 -8.67
C LEU A 347 -1.38 25.15 -8.06
N MET A 348 -2.43 24.53 -8.59
CA MET A 348 -3.78 24.65 -8.03
C MET A 348 -3.86 24.09 -6.61
N LEU A 349 -3.25 22.92 -6.36
CA LEU A 349 -3.21 22.33 -5.02
C LEU A 349 -2.42 23.21 -4.06
N ALA A 350 -1.23 23.68 -4.44
CA ALA A 350 -0.43 24.59 -3.61
C ALA A 350 -1.18 25.90 -3.29
N ALA A 351 -1.90 26.46 -4.27
CA ALA A 351 -2.72 27.66 -4.08
C ALA A 351 -3.92 27.42 -3.14
N ARG A 352 -4.59 26.27 -3.30
CA ARG A 352 -5.68 25.85 -2.41
C ARG A 352 -5.20 25.70 -0.97
N GLU A 353 -4.07 25.02 -0.77
CA GLU A 353 -3.47 24.77 0.55
C GLU A 353 -2.66 25.96 1.10
N GLN A 354 -2.68 27.12 0.42
CA GLN A 354 -2.06 28.38 0.85
C GLN A 354 -0.53 28.33 1.00
N GLN A 355 0.14 27.60 0.11
CA GLN A 355 1.60 27.39 0.13
C GLN A 355 2.34 28.41 -0.77
N LEU A 356 2.61 29.61 -0.24
CA LEU A 356 3.17 30.74 -1.01
C LEU A 356 4.52 30.42 -1.69
N GLU A 357 5.50 29.95 -0.92
CA GLU A 357 6.84 29.67 -1.46
C GLU A 357 6.83 28.55 -2.49
N LEU A 358 5.94 27.58 -2.32
CA LEU A 358 5.74 26.50 -3.27
C LEU A 358 5.07 26.98 -4.57
N CYS A 359 4.10 27.90 -4.49
CA CYS A 359 3.53 28.53 -5.68
C CYS A 359 4.60 29.30 -6.46
N LYS A 360 5.47 30.06 -5.78
CA LYS A 360 6.60 30.77 -6.42
C LYS A 360 7.56 29.79 -7.11
N LEU A 361 7.87 28.67 -6.45
CA LEU A 361 8.74 27.62 -7.00
C LEU A 361 8.15 26.98 -8.25
N LEU A 362 6.86 26.61 -8.22
CA LEU A 362 6.17 26.00 -9.37
C LEU A 362 6.12 26.98 -10.55
N ILE A 363 5.78 28.25 -10.29
CA ILE A 363 5.73 29.30 -11.33
C ILE A 363 7.11 29.58 -11.94
N SER A 364 8.17 29.56 -11.14
CA SER A 364 9.55 29.74 -11.65
C SER A 364 10.00 28.58 -12.53
N HIS A 365 9.44 27.39 -12.32
CA HIS A 365 9.67 26.19 -13.14
C HIS A 365 8.67 26.00 -14.29
N GLY A 366 7.84 27.00 -14.58
CA GLY A 366 6.98 27.00 -15.77
C GLY A 366 5.54 26.53 -15.54
N ALA A 367 5.05 26.52 -14.30
CA ALA A 367 3.63 26.30 -14.05
C ALA A 367 2.76 27.36 -14.74
N ASP A 368 1.73 26.89 -15.43
CA ASP A 368 0.72 27.69 -16.11
C ASP A 368 -0.42 28.03 -15.15
N CYS A 369 -0.67 29.33 -14.99
CA CYS A 369 -1.68 29.87 -14.08
C CYS A 369 -3.10 29.82 -14.69
N GLU A 370 -3.23 29.63 -16.00
CA GLU A 370 -4.49 29.70 -16.74
C GLU A 370 -5.16 28.33 -16.94
N VAL A 371 -4.49 27.24 -16.55
CA VAL A 371 -5.08 25.90 -16.56
C VAL A 371 -6.34 25.90 -15.68
N VAL A 372 -7.37 25.18 -16.12
CA VAL A 372 -8.65 25.02 -15.39
C VAL A 372 -8.85 23.56 -15.02
N ASN A 373 -9.34 23.33 -13.81
CA ASN A 373 -9.72 21.99 -13.37
C ASN A 373 -11.09 21.57 -13.96
N GLN A 374 -11.54 20.36 -13.63
CA GLN A 374 -12.86 19.84 -14.06
C GLN A 374 -14.05 20.70 -13.60
N ARG A 375 -13.86 21.56 -12.60
CA ARG A 375 -14.86 22.51 -12.07
C ARG A 375 -14.77 23.89 -12.71
N GLY A 376 -13.87 24.10 -13.67
CA GLY A 376 -13.63 25.41 -14.30
C GLY A 376 -12.85 26.39 -13.42
N GLU A 377 -12.12 25.91 -12.42
CA GLU A 377 -11.39 26.75 -11.46
C GLU A 377 -9.91 26.82 -11.84
N THR A 378 -9.36 28.03 -11.86
CA THR A 378 -7.91 28.28 -11.97
C THR A 378 -7.25 28.34 -10.59
N ALA A 379 -5.92 28.29 -10.54
CA ALA A 379 -5.16 28.50 -9.30
C ALA A 379 -5.51 29.83 -8.61
N LEU A 380 -5.82 30.88 -9.38
CA LEU A 380 -6.25 32.19 -8.87
C LEU A 380 -7.59 32.10 -8.12
N ILE A 381 -8.58 31.37 -8.69
CA ILE A 381 -9.89 31.18 -8.08
C ILE A 381 -9.75 30.42 -6.75
N LEU A 382 -8.92 29.37 -6.74
CA LEU A 382 -8.67 28.57 -5.53
C LEU A 382 -7.97 29.38 -4.44
N ALA A 383 -6.99 30.22 -4.79
CA ALA A 383 -6.33 31.11 -3.85
C ALA A 383 -7.31 32.08 -3.16
N ARG A 384 -8.31 32.58 -3.90
CA ARG A 384 -9.33 33.53 -3.40
C ARG A 384 -10.37 32.89 -2.48
N LYS A 385 -10.68 31.61 -2.66
CA LYS A 385 -11.73 30.91 -1.89
C LYS A 385 -11.43 30.77 -0.40
N ASN A 386 -10.17 30.75 0.01
CA ASN A 386 -9.76 30.41 1.38
C ASN A 386 -9.54 31.61 2.33
N GLY A 387 -10.14 32.77 2.02
CA GLY A 387 -10.35 33.88 2.96
C GLY A 387 -9.06 34.62 3.38
N GLY A 388 -8.79 35.77 2.76
CA GLY A 388 -7.87 36.83 3.23
C GLY A 388 -6.37 36.53 3.29
N ARG A 389 -5.97 35.30 3.66
CA ARG A 389 -4.58 34.84 3.79
C ARG A 389 -3.90 34.59 2.43
N GLY A 390 -4.69 34.41 1.37
CA GLY A 390 -4.19 34.16 0.01
C GLY A 390 -3.84 35.41 -0.81
N LYS A 391 -3.81 36.61 -0.21
CA LYS A 391 -3.51 37.86 -0.95
C LYS A 391 -2.11 37.84 -1.57
N ASP A 392 -1.14 37.27 -0.87
CA ASP A 392 0.23 37.18 -1.38
C ASP A 392 0.33 36.16 -2.52
N ILE A 393 -0.44 35.06 -2.45
CA ILE A 393 -0.51 34.05 -3.52
C ILE A 393 -1.23 34.64 -4.74
N GLU A 394 -2.36 35.31 -4.54
CA GLU A 394 -3.06 36.05 -5.58
C GLU A 394 -2.13 37.07 -6.24
N SER A 395 -1.36 37.82 -5.43
CA SER A 395 -0.35 38.75 -5.93
C SER A 395 0.64 38.06 -6.86
N VAL A 396 1.24 36.95 -6.42
CA VAL A 396 2.24 36.19 -7.20
C VAL A 396 1.64 35.63 -8.50
N ILE A 397 0.43 35.09 -8.45
CA ILE A 397 -0.26 34.56 -9.64
C ILE A 397 -0.58 35.70 -10.62
N LEU A 398 -1.14 36.81 -10.13
CA LEU A 398 -1.43 38.00 -10.95
C LEU A 398 -0.17 38.63 -11.51
N ASP A 399 0.96 38.61 -10.79
CA ASP A 399 2.26 39.08 -11.29
C ASP A 399 2.70 38.23 -12.48
N LYS A 400 2.58 36.90 -12.38
CA LYS A 400 2.92 35.99 -13.48
C LYS A 400 2.00 36.22 -14.69
N LEU A 401 0.69 36.29 -14.49
CA LEU A 401 -0.28 36.54 -15.55
C LEU A 401 -0.05 37.88 -16.25
N ALA A 402 0.14 38.94 -15.47
CA ALA A 402 0.42 40.27 -15.98
C ALA A 402 1.72 40.31 -16.80
N ARG A 403 2.78 39.63 -16.36
CA ARG A 403 4.03 39.50 -17.12
C ARG A 403 3.82 38.79 -18.45
N VAL A 404 3.10 37.66 -18.46
CA VAL A 404 2.82 36.91 -19.69
C VAL A 404 2.01 37.76 -20.66
N LEU A 405 0.98 38.45 -20.17
CA LEU A 405 0.13 39.34 -20.97
C LEU A 405 0.94 40.42 -21.69
N VAL A 406 1.73 41.19 -20.94
CA VAL A 406 2.46 42.34 -21.52
C VAL A 406 3.60 41.89 -22.44
N LEU A 407 4.22 40.73 -22.20
CA LEU A 407 5.30 40.20 -23.04
C LEU A 407 4.78 39.54 -24.33
N ARG A 408 3.71 38.75 -24.23
CA ARG A 408 3.03 38.17 -25.41
C ARG A 408 2.45 39.27 -26.28
N GLY A 409 1.93 40.31 -25.64
CA GLY A 409 1.26 41.43 -26.28
C GLY A 409 -0.14 41.10 -26.73
N GLU A 410 -0.95 42.14 -26.89
CA GLU A 410 -2.36 42.02 -27.24
C GLU A 410 -2.82 43.20 -28.10
N ARG A 411 -3.95 43.04 -28.80
CA ARG A 411 -4.56 44.14 -29.57
C ARG A 411 -5.41 45.00 -28.66
N VAL A 412 -4.98 46.25 -28.49
CA VAL A 412 -5.68 47.27 -27.70
C VAL A 412 -6.05 48.47 -28.57
N GLN A 413 -7.07 49.21 -28.16
CA GLN A 413 -7.45 50.45 -28.82
C GLN A 413 -6.65 51.61 -28.27
N LYS A 414 -5.91 52.33 -29.12
CA LYS A 414 -5.10 53.47 -28.71
C LYS A 414 -5.82 54.78 -29.01
N HIS A 415 -5.95 55.65 -28.02
CA HIS A 415 -6.41 57.01 -28.25
C HIS A 415 -5.29 57.93 -28.76
N THR A 416 -5.67 58.88 -29.61
CA THR A 416 -4.77 59.91 -30.13
C THR A 416 -5.16 61.29 -29.60
N LYS A 417 -4.19 62.21 -29.58
CA LYS A 417 -4.39 63.63 -29.19
C LYS A 417 -5.12 63.76 -27.85
N GLU A 418 -4.68 63.02 -26.82
CA GLU A 418 -5.26 63.07 -25.46
C GLU A 418 -6.78 62.80 -25.40
N GLY A 419 -7.28 61.97 -26.32
CA GLY A 419 -8.70 61.61 -26.40
C GLY A 419 -9.53 62.43 -27.38
N ARG A 420 -8.96 63.41 -28.09
CA ARG A 420 -9.69 64.18 -29.12
C ARG A 420 -9.91 63.40 -30.42
N GLY A 421 -9.00 62.48 -30.76
CA GLY A 421 -9.12 61.65 -31.97
C GLY A 421 -9.81 60.30 -31.70
N GLU A 422 -10.27 59.66 -32.77
CA GLU A 422 -10.84 58.31 -32.69
C GLU A 422 -9.81 57.28 -32.19
N PRO A 423 -10.22 56.31 -31.35
CA PRO A 423 -9.40 55.17 -31.01
C PRO A 423 -9.12 54.33 -32.26
N HIS A 424 -7.93 53.72 -32.30
CA HIS A 424 -7.53 52.86 -33.41
C HIS A 424 -6.71 51.69 -32.90
N PRO A 425 -6.84 50.51 -33.54
CA PRO A 425 -6.23 49.29 -33.02
C PRO A 425 -4.70 49.32 -33.16
N LYS A 426 -4.04 48.84 -32.11
CA LYS A 426 -2.59 48.62 -32.04
C LYS A 426 -2.27 47.35 -31.28
N GLU A 427 -1.28 46.63 -31.77
CA GLU A 427 -0.62 45.58 -30.99
C GLU A 427 0.30 46.25 -30.00
N LEU A 428 0.04 46.05 -28.71
CA LEU A 428 0.82 46.57 -27.61
C LEU A 428 1.62 45.41 -27.01
N LEU A 429 2.91 45.60 -26.79
CA LEU A 429 3.79 44.61 -26.16
C LEU A 429 4.93 45.28 -25.42
N MET A 430 5.47 44.62 -24.40
CA MET A 430 6.69 45.01 -23.70
C MET A 430 7.89 44.21 -24.17
N VAL A 431 9.02 44.90 -24.30
CA VAL A 431 10.31 44.28 -24.57
C VAL A 431 11.03 44.10 -23.23
N ALA A 432 11.15 42.84 -22.79
CA ALA A 432 11.65 42.45 -21.47
C ALA A 432 12.98 43.12 -21.09
N GLY A 433 14.00 43.05 -21.96
CA GLY A 433 15.35 43.51 -21.65
C GLY A 433 15.56 45.03 -21.55
N GLY A 434 14.54 45.84 -21.83
CA GLY A 434 14.66 47.31 -21.77
C GLY A 434 13.54 48.02 -21.00
N GLY A 435 12.54 47.31 -20.47
CA GLY A 435 11.38 47.96 -19.86
C GLY A 435 10.61 48.87 -20.82
N VAL A 436 10.73 48.59 -22.13
CA VAL A 436 10.20 49.46 -23.18
C VAL A 436 8.87 48.90 -23.66
N LEU A 437 7.85 49.76 -23.65
CA LEU A 437 6.56 49.47 -24.24
C LEU A 437 6.57 49.86 -25.72
N SER A 438 6.18 48.94 -26.59
CA SER A 438 6.13 49.13 -28.04
C SER A 438 4.72 48.91 -28.57
N TRP A 439 4.33 49.73 -29.55
CA TRP A 439 3.09 49.53 -30.31
C TRP A 439 3.28 49.71 -31.83
N GLY A 440 4.46 49.33 -32.33
CA GLY A 440 4.72 49.21 -33.76
C GLY A 440 6.19 49.31 -34.14
N LYS A 441 6.50 49.06 -35.41
CA LYS A 441 7.86 48.87 -35.96
C LYS A 441 8.80 50.08 -35.92
N SER A 442 8.35 51.26 -35.48
CA SER A 442 9.16 52.49 -35.50
C SER A 442 9.74 52.75 -34.12
N GLN A 443 11.02 53.15 -34.06
CA GLN A 443 11.69 53.55 -32.82
C GLN A 443 10.96 54.67 -32.06
N ARG A 444 10.17 55.52 -32.73
CA ARG A 444 9.35 56.57 -32.09
C ARG A 444 8.13 56.03 -31.32
N ARG A 445 7.82 54.75 -31.47
CA ARG A 445 6.71 54.02 -30.83
C ARG A 445 7.17 53.09 -29.72
N ASN A 446 8.48 53.08 -29.46
CA ASN A 446 9.13 52.44 -28.33
C ASN A 446 9.26 53.50 -27.23
N VAL A 447 8.64 53.28 -26.08
CA VAL A 447 8.62 54.28 -25.01
C VAL A 447 8.87 53.64 -23.65
N VAL A 448 9.71 54.31 -22.87
CA VAL A 448 9.94 53.97 -21.47
C VAL A 448 8.77 54.54 -20.66
N CYS A 449 8.03 53.66 -19.99
CA CYS A 449 6.94 54.04 -19.12
C CYS A 449 7.51 54.56 -17.79
N ARG A 450 7.06 55.73 -17.34
CA ARG A 450 7.37 56.25 -15.99
C ARG A 450 6.29 55.85 -14.99
N GLU A 451 5.05 55.85 -15.43
CA GLU A 451 3.91 55.49 -14.61
C GLU A 451 2.86 54.80 -15.48
N ALA A 452 2.20 53.79 -14.92
CA ALA A 452 1.02 53.18 -15.51
C ALA A 452 -0.10 53.21 -14.46
N VAL A 453 -1.30 53.63 -14.86
CA VAL A 453 -2.45 53.79 -13.96
C VAL A 453 -3.70 53.27 -14.65
N ALA A 454 -4.52 52.50 -13.92
CA ALA A 454 -5.81 52.05 -14.41
C ALA A 454 -6.80 53.23 -14.39
N GLY A 455 -7.56 53.39 -15.48
CA GLY A 455 -8.52 54.46 -15.67
C GLY A 455 -8.00 55.70 -16.42
N PRO A 456 -8.92 56.58 -16.84
CA PRO A 456 -8.62 57.78 -17.61
C PRO A 456 -8.02 58.92 -16.75
N SER A 457 -7.42 59.93 -17.40
CA SER A 457 -7.08 61.20 -16.73
C SER A 457 -8.20 62.22 -16.81
N ASN A 458 -8.13 63.24 -15.94
CA ASN A 458 -9.09 64.34 -15.93
C ASN A 458 -9.09 65.13 -17.24
N ALA A 459 -7.93 65.27 -17.90
CA ALA A 459 -7.81 65.89 -19.21
C ALA A 459 -8.51 65.03 -20.28
N PHE A 460 -8.29 63.71 -20.26
CA PHE A 460 -8.96 62.78 -21.17
C PHE A 460 -10.48 62.81 -21.01
N ARG A 461 -11.00 62.78 -19.78
CA ARG A 461 -12.44 62.90 -19.51
C ARG A 461 -13.04 64.18 -20.07
N LYS A 462 -12.36 65.31 -19.90
CA LYS A 462 -12.80 66.60 -20.46
C LYS A 462 -12.87 66.56 -21.99
N ASN A 463 -11.85 65.99 -22.64
CA ASN A 463 -11.80 65.86 -24.10
C ASN A 463 -12.84 64.87 -24.67
N ARG A 464 -13.26 63.89 -23.87
CA ARG A 464 -14.17 62.80 -24.28
C ARG A 464 -15.60 62.95 -23.77
N ARG A 465 -15.93 64.04 -23.05
CA ARG A 465 -17.21 64.27 -22.37
C ARG A 465 -18.44 64.11 -23.28
N GLN A 466 -18.33 64.48 -24.55
CA GLN A 466 -19.43 64.40 -25.52
C GLN A 466 -19.56 63.03 -26.21
N LYS A 467 -18.58 62.12 -26.06
CA LYS A 467 -18.55 60.82 -26.75
C LYS A 467 -19.08 59.64 -25.92
N GLY A 468 -19.21 59.82 -24.60
CA GLY A 468 -19.85 58.83 -23.71
C GLY A 468 -18.99 57.61 -23.32
N ASP A 469 -17.77 57.51 -23.82
CA ASP A 469 -16.85 56.38 -23.64
C ASP A 469 -15.56 56.79 -22.90
N ALA A 470 -15.66 57.87 -22.12
CA ALA A 470 -14.54 58.41 -21.34
C ALA A 470 -14.16 57.54 -20.13
N ASP A 471 -15.11 56.80 -19.59
CA ASP A 471 -14.99 55.97 -18.37
C ASP A 471 -15.22 54.49 -18.66
N ASP A 472 -14.89 54.05 -19.88
CA ASP A 472 -14.90 52.63 -20.25
C ASP A 472 -14.00 51.83 -19.27
N PRO A 473 -14.51 50.77 -18.62
CA PRO A 473 -13.77 50.01 -17.60
C PRO A 473 -12.41 49.48 -18.07
N GLY A 474 -12.25 49.22 -19.37
CA GLY A 474 -11.00 48.77 -19.97
C GLY A 474 -9.93 49.84 -20.18
N ILE A 475 -10.17 51.10 -19.80
CA ILE A 475 -9.20 52.18 -20.00
C ILE A 475 -8.03 52.06 -19.02
N PHE A 476 -6.82 52.17 -19.53
CA PHE A 476 -5.63 52.45 -18.74
C PHE A 476 -4.76 53.51 -19.41
N ARG A 477 -4.02 54.25 -18.58
CA ARG A 477 -3.11 55.31 -19.04
C ARG A 477 -1.67 54.99 -18.72
N ILE A 478 -0.81 55.46 -19.60
CA ILE A 478 0.65 55.38 -19.45
C ILE A 478 1.21 56.79 -19.56
N VAL A 479 2.03 57.15 -18.58
CA VAL A 479 2.75 58.42 -18.53
C VAL A 479 4.20 58.15 -18.93
N THR A 480 4.66 58.90 -19.92
CA THR A 480 6.04 58.87 -20.43
C THR A 480 6.69 60.23 -20.16
N LYS A 481 8.00 60.39 -20.41
CA LYS A 481 8.70 61.67 -20.14
C LYS A 481 8.04 62.89 -20.82
N ASN A 482 7.43 62.69 -22.00
CA ASN A 482 6.97 63.79 -22.86
C ASN A 482 5.47 63.76 -23.17
N ARG A 483 4.74 62.70 -22.80
CA ARG A 483 3.34 62.52 -23.21
C ARG A 483 2.59 61.51 -22.33
N GLU A 484 1.30 61.73 -22.22
CA GLU A 484 0.32 60.77 -21.69
C GLU A 484 -0.38 60.05 -22.86
N VAL A 485 -0.58 58.74 -22.73
CA VAL A 485 -1.26 57.92 -23.75
C VAL A 485 -2.29 57.03 -23.07
N HIS A 486 -3.50 57.00 -23.62
CA HIS A 486 -4.60 56.15 -23.16
C HIS A 486 -4.81 54.98 -24.11
N PHE A 487 -5.04 53.81 -23.53
CA PHE A 487 -5.38 52.58 -24.21
C PHE A 487 -6.67 52.00 -23.62
N VAL A 488 -7.39 51.23 -24.42
CA VAL A 488 -8.59 50.50 -24.01
C VAL A 488 -8.41 49.03 -24.33
N CYS A 489 -8.56 48.18 -23.33
CA CYS A 489 -8.63 46.71 -23.44
C CYS A 489 -10.06 46.20 -23.17
N ALA A 490 -10.25 44.89 -23.11
CA ALA A 490 -11.58 44.28 -23.03
C ALA A 490 -12.37 44.63 -21.76
N ASP A 491 -11.70 44.67 -20.61
CA ASP A 491 -12.36 44.87 -19.31
C ASP A 491 -11.40 45.50 -18.27
N LEU A 492 -11.94 45.79 -17.08
CA LEU A 492 -11.21 46.41 -15.97
C LEU A 492 -10.11 45.51 -15.38
N GLU A 493 -10.31 44.20 -15.33
CA GLU A 493 -9.31 43.28 -14.79
C GLU A 493 -8.11 43.19 -15.74
N ASN A 494 -8.36 43.15 -17.05
CA ASN A 494 -7.34 43.30 -18.08
C ASN A 494 -6.60 44.64 -17.98
N ALA A 495 -7.31 45.75 -17.73
CA ALA A 495 -6.67 47.05 -17.57
C ALA A 495 -5.73 47.07 -16.35
N LYS A 496 -6.16 46.47 -15.23
CA LYS A 496 -5.33 46.30 -14.03
C LYS A 496 -4.13 45.38 -14.29
N LEU A 497 -4.30 44.27 -15.01
CA LEU A 497 -3.22 43.36 -15.38
C LEU A 497 -2.19 44.04 -16.27
N TRP A 498 -2.61 44.81 -17.28
CA TRP A 498 -1.72 45.62 -18.12
C TRP A 498 -0.88 46.59 -17.27
N VAL A 499 -1.52 47.34 -16.39
CA VAL A 499 -0.85 48.30 -15.50
C VAL A 499 0.14 47.59 -14.58
N ARG A 500 -0.26 46.46 -14.00
CA ARG A 500 0.57 45.64 -13.11
C ARG A 500 1.80 45.11 -13.85
N GLY A 501 1.61 44.53 -15.04
CA GLY A 501 2.68 43.97 -15.86
C GLY A 501 3.67 45.02 -16.32
N ILE A 502 3.18 46.20 -16.71
CA ILE A 502 4.03 47.34 -17.08
C ILE A 502 4.92 47.75 -15.91
N LYS A 503 4.34 47.94 -14.72
CA LYS A 503 5.11 48.32 -13.51
C LYS A 503 6.19 47.29 -13.20
N LEU A 504 5.83 46.01 -13.16
CA LEU A 504 6.77 44.92 -12.87
C LEU A 504 7.98 44.94 -13.80
N ILE A 505 7.77 44.97 -15.13
CA ILE A 505 8.89 44.91 -16.08
C ILE A 505 9.71 46.20 -16.06
N THR A 506 9.08 47.36 -15.84
CA THR A 506 9.82 48.62 -15.70
C THR A 506 10.71 48.63 -14.46
N GLU A 507 10.21 48.13 -13.33
CA GLU A 507 10.98 48.01 -12.08
C GLU A 507 12.16 47.06 -12.27
N GLU A 508 11.95 45.89 -12.88
CA GLU A 508 13.03 44.94 -13.19
C GLU A 508 14.11 45.51 -14.11
N ALA A 509 13.71 46.22 -15.16
CA ALA A 509 14.64 46.85 -16.10
C ALA A 509 15.50 47.93 -15.41
N SER A 510 14.90 48.72 -14.52
CA SER A 510 15.62 49.72 -13.71
C SER A 510 16.59 49.10 -12.70
N ALA A 511 16.22 47.96 -12.10
CA ALA A 511 17.09 47.22 -11.18
C ALA A 511 18.26 46.51 -11.90
N CYS A 512 18.05 46.04 -13.14
CA CYS A 512 19.15 45.51 -13.95
C CYS A 512 20.13 46.62 -14.39
N GLY A 513 19.61 47.79 -14.77
CA GLY A 513 20.43 48.93 -15.18
C GLY A 513 21.38 49.44 -14.08
N SER A 514 20.96 49.41 -12.82
CA SER A 514 21.81 49.79 -11.68
C SER A 514 22.86 48.72 -11.33
N LYS A 515 22.54 47.43 -11.43
CA LYS A 515 23.51 46.33 -11.23
C LYS A 515 24.62 46.33 -12.28
N SER A 516 24.29 46.60 -13.55
CA SER A 516 25.29 46.72 -14.60
C SER A 516 26.23 47.92 -14.42
N GLN A 517 25.83 48.98 -13.70
CA GLN A 517 26.72 50.11 -13.38
C GLN A 517 27.63 49.83 -12.18
N SER A 518 27.23 48.97 -11.24
CA SER A 518 28.05 48.58 -10.08
C SER A 518 29.06 47.47 -10.36
N GLU A 519 28.88 46.67 -11.42
CA GLU A 519 29.89 45.68 -11.87
C GLU A 519 30.91 46.28 -12.86
N LEU A 520 30.76 47.56 -13.21
CA LEU A 520 31.64 48.32 -14.11
C LEU A 520 32.44 49.44 -13.39
N MET A 521 32.36 49.51 -12.06
CA MET A 521 33.26 50.29 -11.19
C MET A 521 34.04 49.32 -10.30
#